data_AF-A0ABD1LI12-F1
#
_entry.id   AF-A0ABD1LI12-F1
#
_cell.length_a   1.000
_cell.length_b   1.000
_cell.length_c   1.000
_cell.angle_alpha   90.00
_cell.angle_beta   90.00
_cell.angle_gamma   90.00
#
_symmetry.space_group_name_H-M   'P 1'
#
loop_
_entity.id
_entity.type
_entity.pdbx_description
1 polymer ?
#
loop_
_entity_poly.entity_id
_entity_poly.type
_entity_poly.pdbx_seq_one_letter_code
_entity_poly.pdbx_strand_id
1 'polypeptide(L)'
;MEENGVVSQAVALVACIAMAVFYVGILYAPTVVLRLPPPPSFQTFMIRRFLCAVVSSFLSLLLSALILPVQTKKLRHIFGVFGIRGDHIWQAVVIPLCLTSLMYAGSMFLKCLLLLASWRQRTNSGAVLSLDSCKCALQRFLDWLSAISSNVLVWRNYVVAPLTEELVFRACMIPLLLYGGFETYSVILLCPVFFSLAHLNHFVEIYTKQNYRIMKAVMVIGLQLCYTVVFGSYASFLFIRTGHLIAPLVAHIYCNFMGLPVLYSQKSGFVSVTFIIGFLGFLWLLFPMTGPDLYNDRIDNCSCWQGYCTWSERIRIPQT
;
A
#
# COMPACT_ATOMS: atom_id res chain seq x y z
N MET A 1 -30.93 -2.91 29.77
CA MET A 1 -30.18 -1.93 28.96
C MET A 1 -29.13 -2.75 28.23
N GLU A 2 -29.34 -2.96 26.93
CA GLU A 2 -28.80 -4.09 26.14
C GLU A 2 -27.28 -4.24 26.22
N GLU A 3 -26.86 -5.41 26.69
CA GLU A 3 -25.51 -5.95 26.66
C GLU A 3 -25.20 -6.41 25.22
N ASN A 4 -25.08 -5.45 24.30
CA ASN A 4 -24.81 -5.74 22.89
C ASN A 4 -23.33 -6.14 22.72
N GLY A 5 -23.12 -7.36 22.22
CA GLY A 5 -21.83 -8.07 22.13
C GLY A 5 -20.63 -7.22 21.68
N VAL A 6 -19.80 -6.87 22.65
CA VAL A 6 -18.48 -6.27 22.43
C VAL A 6 -17.54 -7.38 21.98
N VAL A 7 -17.02 -7.31 20.74
CA VAL A 7 -15.92 -8.20 20.32
C VAL A 7 -14.73 -7.87 21.22
N SER A 8 -14.22 -8.85 21.96
CA SER A 8 -13.08 -8.63 22.84
C SER A 8 -11.81 -8.35 22.04
N GLN A 9 -10.86 -7.61 22.66
CA GLN A 9 -9.53 -7.37 22.08
C GLN A 9 -8.86 -8.67 21.63
N ALA A 10 -9.02 -9.75 22.41
CA ALA A 10 -8.48 -11.06 22.10
C ALA A 10 -9.08 -11.66 20.82
N VAL A 11 -10.41 -11.57 20.63
CA VAL A 11 -11.07 -12.07 19.42
C VAL A 11 -10.62 -11.29 18.18
N ALA A 12 -10.51 -9.96 18.29
CA ALA A 12 -10.02 -9.12 17.19
C ALA A 12 -8.56 -9.47 16.80
N LEU A 13 -7.67 -9.65 17.78
CA LEU A 13 -6.28 -10.06 17.54
C LEU A 13 -6.19 -11.44 16.91
N VAL A 14 -6.89 -12.43 17.45
CA VAL A 14 -6.89 -13.81 16.92
C VAL A 14 -7.41 -13.83 15.49
N ALA A 15 -8.47 -13.09 15.19
CA ALA A 15 -8.99 -12.97 13.83
C ALA A 15 -7.96 -12.34 12.87
N CYS A 16 -7.26 -11.28 13.29
CA CYS A 16 -6.21 -10.65 12.48
C CYS A 16 -5.03 -11.59 12.24
N ILE A 17 -4.56 -12.29 13.27
CA ILE A 17 -3.50 -13.30 13.15
C ILE A 17 -3.93 -14.42 12.20
N ALA A 18 -5.14 -14.94 12.36
CA ALA A 18 -5.67 -16.00 11.51
C ALA A 18 -5.75 -15.56 10.04
N MET A 19 -6.25 -14.36 9.76
CA MET A 19 -6.29 -13.80 8.40
C MET A 19 -4.89 -13.62 7.82
N ALA A 20 -3.94 -13.09 8.59
CA ALA A 20 -2.56 -12.90 8.14
C ALA A 20 -1.90 -14.24 7.80
N VAL A 21 -1.98 -15.22 8.69
CA VAL A 21 -1.41 -16.57 8.49
C VAL A 21 -2.06 -17.26 7.30
N PHE A 22 -3.39 -17.19 7.18
CA PHE A 22 -4.12 -17.80 6.08
C PHE A 22 -3.75 -17.16 4.73
N TYR A 23 -3.74 -15.83 4.66
CA TYR A 23 -3.36 -15.08 3.46
C TYR A 23 -1.96 -15.46 2.98
N VAL A 24 -1.00 -15.52 3.90
CA VAL A 24 0.39 -15.85 3.58
C VAL A 24 0.53 -17.32 3.20
N GLY A 25 -0.07 -18.23 3.97
CA GLY A 25 0.00 -19.66 3.74
C GLY A 25 -0.51 -20.03 2.34
N ILE A 26 -1.69 -19.50 1.96
CA ILE A 26 -2.28 -19.79 0.66
C ILE A 26 -1.57 -19.08 -0.50
N LEU A 27 -0.96 -17.90 -0.26
CA LEU A 27 -0.21 -17.15 -1.27
C LEU A 27 1.15 -17.77 -1.61
N TYR A 28 1.85 -18.35 -0.63
CA TYR A 28 3.20 -18.87 -0.82
C TYR A 28 3.26 -20.39 -0.95
N ALA A 29 2.30 -21.11 -0.36
CA ALA A 29 2.24 -22.56 -0.43
C ALA A 29 0.92 -23.10 -1.01
N PRO A 30 0.39 -22.56 -2.14
CA PRO A 30 -0.91 -23.00 -2.68
C PRO A 30 -0.89 -24.50 -3.04
N THR A 31 0.23 -25.01 -3.53
CA THR A 31 0.43 -26.43 -3.87
C THR A 31 0.27 -27.34 -2.65
N VAL A 32 0.78 -26.91 -1.49
CA VAL A 32 0.72 -27.70 -0.25
C VAL A 32 -0.65 -27.57 0.40
N VAL A 33 -1.16 -26.34 0.50
CA VAL A 33 -2.44 -26.04 1.16
C VAL A 33 -3.63 -26.63 0.40
N LEU A 34 -3.64 -26.48 -0.93
CA LEU A 34 -4.75 -26.93 -1.78
C LEU A 34 -4.47 -28.30 -2.45
N ARG A 35 -3.34 -28.95 -2.12
CA ARG A 35 -2.89 -30.23 -2.71
C ARG A 35 -2.91 -30.22 -4.25
N LEU A 36 -2.55 -29.09 -4.85
CA LEU A 36 -2.51 -28.94 -6.30
C LEU A 36 -1.28 -29.64 -6.89
N PRO A 37 -1.32 -30.10 -8.15
CA PRO A 37 -0.12 -30.59 -8.83
C PRO A 37 0.91 -29.47 -8.99
N PRO A 38 2.22 -29.77 -9.13
CA PRO A 38 3.24 -28.75 -9.37
C PRO A 38 2.89 -27.91 -10.61
N PRO A 39 3.13 -26.59 -10.59
CA PRO A 39 2.79 -25.73 -11.71
C PRO A 39 3.67 -26.06 -12.94
N PRO A 40 3.09 -26.16 -14.14
CA PRO A 40 3.84 -26.49 -15.36
C PRO A 40 4.72 -25.34 -15.88
N SER A 41 4.45 -24.10 -15.45
CA SER A 41 5.20 -22.91 -15.85
C SER A 41 5.18 -21.85 -14.75
N PHE A 42 6.12 -20.90 -14.82
CA PHE A 42 6.17 -19.75 -13.91
C PHE A 42 4.90 -18.89 -13.99
N GLN A 43 4.36 -18.69 -15.19
CA GLN A 43 3.13 -17.91 -15.37
C GLN A 43 1.94 -18.60 -14.68
N THR A 44 1.78 -19.92 -14.83
CA THR A 44 0.74 -20.68 -14.14
C THR A 44 0.93 -20.67 -12.63
N PHE A 45 2.17 -20.73 -12.14
CA PHE A 45 2.48 -20.53 -10.72
C PHE A 45 2.00 -19.16 -10.22
N MET A 46 2.30 -18.08 -10.95
CA MET A 46 1.88 -16.73 -10.59
C MET A 46 0.36 -16.56 -10.62
N ILE A 47 -0.33 -17.06 -11.65
CA ILE A 47 -1.79 -16.99 -11.75
C ILE A 47 -2.48 -17.71 -10.57
N ARG A 48 -1.98 -18.90 -10.20
CA ARG A 48 -2.51 -19.62 -9.02
C ARG A 48 -2.39 -18.79 -7.75
N ARG A 49 -1.25 -18.12 -7.55
CA ARG A 49 -1.03 -17.22 -6.41
C ARG A 49 -1.99 -16.04 -6.43
N PHE A 50 -2.25 -15.44 -7.59
CA PHE A 50 -3.22 -14.35 -7.72
C PHE A 50 -4.63 -14.81 -7.35
N LEU A 51 -5.08 -15.96 -7.86
CA LEU A 51 -6.38 -16.52 -7.52
C LEU A 51 -6.49 -16.80 -6.01
N CYS A 52 -5.45 -17.39 -5.42
CA CYS A 52 -5.40 -17.62 -3.97
C CYS A 52 -5.47 -16.32 -3.17
N ALA A 53 -4.75 -15.28 -3.57
CA ALA A 53 -4.78 -13.96 -2.93
C ALA A 53 -6.19 -13.34 -2.99
N VAL A 54 -6.84 -13.40 -4.16
CA VAL A 54 -8.19 -12.87 -4.36
C VAL A 54 -9.21 -13.62 -3.50
N VAL A 55 -9.18 -14.96 -3.53
CA VAL A 55 -10.09 -15.80 -2.73
C VAL A 55 -9.87 -15.56 -1.23
N SER A 56 -8.61 -15.47 -0.79
CA SER A 56 -8.27 -15.18 0.60
C SER A 56 -8.73 -13.79 1.04
N SER A 57 -8.59 -12.79 0.18
CA SER A 57 -9.07 -11.43 0.43
C SER A 57 -10.58 -11.38 0.57
N PHE A 58 -11.30 -12.08 -0.32
CA PHE A 58 -12.75 -12.18 -0.25
C PHE A 58 -13.21 -12.89 1.03
N LEU A 59 -12.56 -14.00 1.40
CA LEU A 59 -12.86 -14.71 2.65
C LEU A 59 -12.58 -13.84 3.88
N SER A 60 -11.52 -13.04 3.86
CA SER A 60 -11.18 -12.10 4.94
C SER A 60 -12.23 -11.01 5.10
N LEU A 61 -12.77 -10.47 3.99
CA LEU A 61 -13.88 -9.51 4.00
C LEU A 61 -15.14 -10.14 4.59
N LEU A 62 -15.48 -11.37 4.18
CA LEU A 62 -16.64 -12.10 4.71
C LEU A 62 -16.49 -12.35 6.20
N LEU A 63 -15.35 -12.89 6.65
CA LEU A 63 -15.07 -13.14 8.06
C LEU A 63 -15.16 -11.85 8.88
N SER A 64 -14.59 -10.76 8.37
CA SER A 64 -14.64 -9.46 9.04
C SER A 64 -16.07 -8.94 9.16
N ALA A 65 -16.90 -9.09 8.12
CA ALA A 65 -18.31 -8.71 8.15
C ALA A 65 -19.15 -9.58 9.11
N LEU A 66 -18.74 -10.85 9.33
CA LEU A 66 -19.38 -11.75 10.30
C LEU A 66 -18.96 -11.46 11.76
N ILE A 67 -17.75 -10.96 11.99
CA ILE A 67 -17.28 -10.59 13.33
C ILE A 67 -17.78 -9.20 13.73
N LEU A 68 -17.79 -8.25 12.77
CA LEU A 68 -18.28 -6.90 13.01
C LEU A 68 -19.82 -6.91 13.08
N PRO A 69 -20.43 -6.08 13.94
CA PRO A 69 -21.89 -5.98 14.08
C PRO A 69 -22.51 -5.14 12.94
N VAL A 70 -22.21 -5.52 11.70
CA VAL A 70 -22.63 -4.82 10.47
C VAL A 70 -23.67 -5.60 9.67
N GLN A 71 -24.00 -6.82 10.10
CA GLN A 71 -24.90 -7.74 9.38
C GLN A 71 -26.32 -7.20 9.19
N THR A 72 -26.80 -6.39 10.13
CA THR A 72 -28.14 -5.78 10.07
C THR A 72 -28.17 -4.47 9.28
N LYS A 73 -27.03 -4.01 8.77
CA LYS A 73 -26.91 -2.71 8.09
C LYS A 73 -27.02 -2.84 6.59
N LYS A 74 -27.40 -1.74 5.94
CA LYS A 74 -27.41 -1.65 4.48
C LYS A 74 -25.99 -1.88 3.93
N LEU A 75 -25.89 -2.54 2.77
CA LEU A 75 -24.64 -2.82 2.06
C LEU A 75 -23.71 -1.60 1.93
N ARG A 76 -24.26 -0.40 1.72
CA ARG A 76 -23.47 0.85 1.65
C ARG A 76 -22.70 1.15 2.94
N HIS A 77 -23.27 0.86 4.11
CA HIS A 77 -22.57 1.03 5.39
C HIS A 77 -21.50 -0.04 5.59
N ILE A 78 -21.76 -1.28 5.14
CA ILE A 78 -20.76 -2.36 5.17
C ILE A 78 -19.54 -1.96 4.33
N PHE A 79 -19.74 -1.51 3.09
CA PHE A 79 -18.65 -1.01 2.25
C PHE A 79 -17.93 0.20 2.84
N GLY A 80 -18.67 1.12 3.47
CA GLY A 80 -18.08 2.25 4.20
C GLY A 80 -17.15 1.82 5.34
N VAL A 81 -17.47 0.75 6.07
CA VAL A 81 -16.61 0.16 7.12
C VAL A 81 -15.32 -0.42 6.54
N PHE A 82 -15.34 -0.88 5.30
CA PHE A 82 -14.14 -1.35 4.60
C PHE A 82 -13.41 -0.22 3.84
N GLY A 83 -13.87 1.03 3.94
CA GLY A 83 -13.36 2.17 3.19
C GLY A 83 -13.59 2.08 1.68
N ILE A 84 -14.50 1.21 1.24
CA ILE A 84 -14.92 1.08 -0.15
C ILE A 84 -16.05 2.09 -0.39
N ARG A 85 -15.69 3.22 -0.99
CA ARG A 85 -16.56 4.39 -1.16
C ARG A 85 -16.43 4.98 -2.55
N GLY A 86 -17.54 5.49 -3.07
CA GLY A 86 -17.64 6.10 -4.40
C GLY A 86 -17.50 7.62 -4.40
N ASP A 87 -17.66 8.24 -3.24
CA ASP A 87 -17.54 9.69 -3.07
C ASP A 87 -16.07 10.10 -2.85
N HIS A 88 -15.74 11.36 -3.16
CA HIS A 88 -14.41 11.95 -2.93
C HIS A 88 -13.22 11.15 -3.50
N ILE A 89 -13.45 10.33 -4.54
CA ILE A 89 -12.39 9.47 -5.12
C ILE A 89 -11.21 10.29 -5.62
N TRP A 90 -11.47 11.42 -6.28
CA TRP A 90 -10.38 12.26 -6.80
C TRP A 90 -9.46 12.74 -5.67
N GLN A 91 -10.02 13.19 -4.55
CA GLN A 91 -9.26 13.58 -3.36
C GLN A 91 -8.50 12.38 -2.79
N ALA A 92 -9.16 11.24 -2.63
CA ALA A 92 -8.58 9.99 -2.15
C ALA A 92 -7.45 9.43 -3.03
N VAL A 93 -7.40 9.82 -4.31
CA VAL A 93 -6.32 9.44 -5.24
C VAL A 93 -5.21 10.48 -5.22
N VAL A 94 -5.54 11.74 -5.52
CA VAL A 94 -4.55 12.76 -5.85
C VAL A 94 -3.81 13.24 -4.62
N ILE A 95 -4.51 13.48 -3.52
CA ILE A 95 -3.91 14.07 -2.33
C ILE A 95 -2.90 13.09 -1.69
N PRO A 96 -3.25 11.80 -1.44
CA PRO A 96 -2.28 10.82 -0.95
C PRO A 96 -1.14 10.55 -1.93
N LEU A 97 -1.39 10.55 -3.24
CA LEU A 97 -0.35 10.38 -4.25
C LEU A 97 0.65 11.54 -4.23
N CYS A 98 0.16 12.79 -4.21
CA CYS A 98 0.98 13.98 -4.08
C CYS A 98 1.80 13.95 -2.78
N LEU A 99 1.15 13.68 -1.64
CA LEU A 99 1.83 13.58 -0.36
C LEU A 99 2.93 12.50 -0.39
N THR A 100 2.62 11.30 -0.87
CA THR A 100 3.60 10.21 -0.98
C THR A 100 4.73 10.58 -1.94
N SER A 101 4.45 11.28 -3.05
CA SER A 101 5.46 11.70 -4.01
C SER A 101 6.54 12.61 -3.42
N LEU A 102 6.21 13.40 -2.38
CA LEU A 102 7.18 14.26 -1.69
C LEU A 102 8.30 13.43 -1.04
N MET A 103 7.98 12.27 -0.45
CA MET A 103 8.98 11.34 0.08
C MET A 103 9.95 10.82 -0.98
N TYR A 104 9.52 10.83 -2.24
CA TYR A 104 10.28 10.34 -3.38
C TYR A 104 10.83 11.45 -4.27
N ALA A 105 10.78 12.71 -3.84
CA ALA A 105 11.21 13.85 -4.65
C ALA A 105 12.65 13.69 -5.16
N GLY A 106 13.57 13.20 -4.32
CA GLY A 106 14.95 12.88 -4.73
C GLY A 106 15.03 11.78 -5.79
N SER A 107 14.33 10.66 -5.59
CA SER A 107 14.24 9.57 -6.58
C SER A 107 13.65 10.04 -7.91
N MET A 108 12.64 10.91 -7.85
CA MET A 108 12.00 11.51 -9.02
C MET A 108 12.94 12.42 -9.78
N PHE A 109 13.64 13.30 -9.06
CA PHE A 109 14.65 14.17 -9.64
C PHE A 109 15.77 13.36 -10.32
N LEU A 110 16.25 12.28 -9.68
CA LEU A 110 17.25 11.40 -10.27
C LEU A 110 16.75 10.72 -11.55
N LYS A 111 15.53 10.14 -11.54
CA LYS A 111 14.94 9.52 -12.74
C LYS A 111 14.74 10.56 -13.85
N CYS A 112 14.30 11.77 -13.52
CA CYS A 112 14.17 12.88 -14.46
C CYS A 112 15.52 13.25 -15.10
N LEU A 113 16.59 13.37 -14.29
CA LEU A 113 17.93 13.65 -14.78
C LEU A 113 18.45 12.55 -15.72
N LEU A 114 18.19 11.27 -15.41
CA LEU A 114 18.54 10.15 -16.27
C LEU A 114 17.77 10.16 -17.60
N LEU A 115 16.49 10.51 -17.57
CA LEU A 115 15.66 10.66 -18.77
C LEU A 115 16.13 11.83 -19.63
N LEU A 116 16.43 12.98 -19.02
CA LEU A 116 16.99 14.16 -19.68
C LEU A 116 18.36 13.85 -20.31
N ALA A 117 19.23 13.13 -19.60
CA ALA A 117 20.52 12.70 -20.15
C ALA A 117 20.35 11.77 -21.35
N SER A 118 19.44 10.79 -21.25
CA SER A 118 19.12 9.88 -22.36
C SER A 118 18.52 10.61 -23.56
N TRP A 119 17.64 11.59 -23.30
CA TRP A 119 17.06 12.43 -24.34
C TRP A 119 18.12 13.30 -25.03
N ARG A 120 18.96 13.99 -24.26
CA ARG A 120 20.05 14.83 -24.80
C ARG A 120 21.04 14.03 -25.65
N GLN A 121 21.40 12.81 -25.21
CA GLN A 121 22.25 11.92 -25.98
C GLN A 121 21.62 11.59 -27.34
N ARG A 122 20.30 11.38 -27.38
CA ARG A 122 19.55 11.04 -28.59
C ARG A 122 19.40 12.24 -29.54
N THR A 123 19.20 13.45 -29.01
CA THR A 123 19.15 14.69 -29.79
C THR A 123 20.50 15.01 -30.43
N ASN A 124 21.59 14.80 -29.69
CA ASN A 124 22.96 14.98 -30.22
C ASN A 124 23.31 13.98 -31.33
N SER A 125 22.58 12.86 -31.46
CA SER A 125 22.72 11.90 -32.56
C SER A 125 21.94 12.30 -33.83
N GLY A 126 21.41 13.53 -33.91
CA GLY A 126 20.84 14.10 -35.15
C GLY A 126 19.35 13.80 -35.40
N ALA A 127 18.60 13.33 -34.41
CA ALA A 127 17.15 13.13 -34.55
C ALA A 127 16.41 14.49 -34.49
N VAL A 128 16.10 15.05 -35.66
CA VAL A 128 15.28 16.26 -35.83
C VAL A 128 13.89 16.04 -35.22
N LEU A 129 13.39 17.04 -34.47
CA LEU A 129 12.03 17.12 -33.90
C LEU A 129 10.98 17.21 -35.03
N SER A 130 10.67 16.09 -35.69
CA SER A 130 9.64 15.98 -36.72
C SER A 130 8.37 15.27 -36.21
N LEU A 131 7.28 15.34 -36.98
CA LEU A 131 6.03 14.60 -36.78
C LEU A 131 6.25 13.09 -36.55
N ASP A 132 7.33 12.52 -37.09
CA ASP A 132 7.73 11.12 -36.87
C ASP A 132 8.17 10.85 -35.44
N SER A 133 8.67 11.85 -34.70
CA SER A 133 8.99 11.71 -33.27
C SER A 133 7.74 11.52 -32.42
N CYS A 134 6.63 12.19 -32.76
CA CYS A 134 5.35 12.02 -32.06
C CYS A 134 4.75 10.64 -32.32
N LYS A 135 4.77 10.18 -33.58
CA LYS A 135 4.36 8.81 -33.93
C LYS A 135 5.24 7.75 -33.25
N CYS A 136 6.56 7.94 -33.23
CA CYS A 136 7.48 7.06 -32.51
C CYS A 136 7.22 7.06 -31.00
N ALA A 137 6.93 8.22 -30.39
CA ALA A 137 6.61 8.31 -28.98
C ALA A 137 5.30 7.59 -28.65
N LEU A 138 4.26 7.76 -29.47
CA LEU A 138 2.99 7.07 -29.34
C LEU A 138 3.14 5.56 -29.52
N GLN A 139 3.86 5.12 -30.55
CA GLN A 139 4.12 3.69 -30.78
C GLN A 139 4.88 3.08 -29.61
N ARG A 140 5.90 3.76 -29.08
CA ARG A 140 6.63 3.29 -27.89
C ARG A 140 5.76 3.26 -26.64
N PHE A 141 4.83 4.19 -26.50
CA PHE A 141 3.85 4.17 -25.42
C PHE A 141 2.91 2.97 -25.56
N LEU A 142 2.42 2.69 -26.77
CA LEU A 142 1.59 1.51 -27.05
C LEU A 142 2.35 0.20 -26.85
N ASP A 143 3.59 0.12 -27.30
CA ASP A 143 4.47 -1.04 -27.10
C ASP A 143 4.77 -1.24 -25.60
N TRP A 144 4.98 -0.15 -24.86
CA TRP A 144 5.13 -0.17 -23.41
C TRP A 144 3.86 -0.64 -22.70
N LEU A 145 2.68 -0.16 -23.11
CA LEU A 145 1.38 -0.62 -22.60
C LEU A 145 1.14 -2.11 -22.91
N SER A 146 1.49 -2.56 -24.12
CA SER A 146 1.42 -3.96 -24.52
C SER A 146 2.37 -4.84 -23.68
N ALA A 147 3.60 -4.38 -23.45
CA ALA A 147 4.57 -5.05 -22.60
C ALA A 147 4.14 -5.09 -21.12
N ILE A 148 3.44 -4.06 -20.64
CA ILE A 148 2.84 -4.06 -19.29
C ILE A 148 1.71 -5.06 -19.19
N SER A 149 0.81 -5.05 -20.17
CA SER A 149 -0.39 -5.90 -20.18
C SER A 149 -0.03 -7.39 -20.20
N SER A 150 1.02 -7.75 -20.95
CA SER A 150 1.48 -9.13 -21.09
C SER A 150 2.35 -9.62 -19.92
N ASN A 151 2.89 -8.74 -19.08
CA ASN A 151 3.82 -9.12 -18.04
C ASN A 151 3.14 -9.38 -16.70
N VAL A 152 3.06 -10.66 -16.32
CA VAL A 152 2.46 -11.12 -15.07
C VAL A 152 3.11 -10.50 -13.81
N LEU A 153 4.41 -10.14 -13.87
CA LEU A 153 5.09 -9.49 -12.75
C LEU A 153 4.64 -8.03 -12.58
N VAL A 154 4.26 -7.36 -13.66
CA VAL A 154 3.74 -6.00 -13.63
C VAL A 154 2.34 -6.00 -12.99
N TRP A 155 1.49 -6.93 -13.40
CA TRP A 155 0.19 -7.16 -12.77
C TRP A 155 0.30 -7.49 -11.28
N ARG A 156 1.29 -8.32 -10.90
CA ARG A 156 1.59 -8.58 -9.48
C ARG A 156 1.87 -7.28 -8.74
N ASN A 157 2.84 -6.49 -9.22
CA ASN A 157 3.40 -5.37 -8.48
C ASN A 157 2.48 -4.17 -8.36
N TYR A 158 1.61 -3.94 -9.35
CA TYR A 158 0.82 -2.70 -9.44
C TYR A 158 -0.69 -2.91 -9.31
N VAL A 159 -1.19 -4.14 -9.37
CA VAL A 159 -2.62 -4.40 -9.30
C VAL A 159 -2.92 -5.42 -8.22
N VAL A 160 -2.52 -6.68 -8.43
CA VAL A 160 -3.00 -7.79 -7.59
C VAL A 160 -2.47 -7.67 -6.18
N ALA A 161 -1.14 -7.59 -5.99
CA ALA A 161 -0.56 -7.58 -4.65
C ALA A 161 -0.97 -6.34 -3.84
N PRO A 162 -0.86 -5.10 -4.36
CA PRO A 162 -1.31 -3.93 -3.61
C PRO A 162 -2.79 -4.00 -3.23
N LEU A 163 -3.65 -4.41 -4.17
CA LEU A 163 -5.09 -4.46 -3.92
C LEU A 163 -5.45 -5.49 -2.84
N THR A 164 -4.94 -6.71 -2.96
CA THR A 164 -5.27 -7.79 -2.01
C THR A 164 -4.64 -7.53 -0.65
N GLU A 165 -3.43 -6.97 -0.60
CA GLU A 165 -2.77 -6.60 0.65
C GLU A 165 -3.50 -5.46 1.36
N GLU A 166 -3.86 -4.37 0.67
CA GLU A 166 -4.62 -3.30 1.33
C GLU A 166 -6.03 -3.75 1.76
N LEU A 167 -6.70 -4.63 1.00
CA LEU A 167 -7.98 -5.20 1.41
C LEU A 167 -7.86 -6.01 2.70
N VAL A 168 -6.89 -6.93 2.79
CA VAL A 168 -6.74 -7.80 3.96
C VAL A 168 -6.19 -7.03 5.15
N PHE A 169 -5.10 -6.29 4.98
CA PHE A 169 -4.42 -5.68 6.11
C PHE A 169 -5.06 -4.36 6.55
N ARG A 170 -5.68 -3.57 5.63
CA ARG A 170 -6.27 -2.28 6.00
C ARG A 170 -7.78 -2.40 6.10
N ALA A 171 -8.45 -2.78 5.02
CA ALA A 171 -9.91 -2.83 5.03
C ALA A 171 -10.45 -3.83 6.06
N CYS A 172 -9.84 -5.01 6.24
CA CYS A 172 -10.34 -6.02 7.19
C CYS A 172 -9.81 -5.83 8.61
N MET A 173 -8.48 -5.77 8.80
CA MET A 173 -7.90 -5.80 10.15
C MET A 173 -8.09 -4.50 10.93
N ILE A 174 -7.99 -3.33 10.28
CA ILE A 174 -8.10 -2.05 11.00
C ILE A 174 -9.48 -1.88 11.66
N PRO A 175 -10.62 -2.08 10.96
CA PRO A 175 -11.92 -1.97 11.61
C PRO A 175 -12.12 -2.99 12.72
N LEU A 176 -11.60 -4.22 12.57
CA LEU A 176 -11.68 -5.25 13.62
C LEU A 176 -10.93 -4.83 14.88
N LEU A 177 -9.71 -4.31 14.74
CA LEU A 177 -8.90 -3.86 15.87
C LEU A 177 -9.53 -2.63 16.54
N LEU A 178 -9.99 -1.65 15.76
CA LEU A 178 -10.69 -0.48 16.31
C LEU A 178 -11.97 -0.89 17.05
N TYR A 179 -12.77 -1.82 16.47
CA TYR A 179 -13.97 -2.33 17.13
C TYR A 179 -13.67 -3.16 18.37
N GLY A 180 -12.56 -3.90 18.36
CA GLY A 180 -12.06 -4.62 19.53
C GLY A 180 -11.63 -3.72 20.69
N GLY A 181 -11.66 -2.39 20.54
CA GLY A 181 -11.31 -1.43 21.58
C GLY A 181 -9.83 -1.07 21.63
N PHE A 182 -9.09 -1.25 20.53
CA PHE A 182 -7.72 -0.75 20.42
C PHE A 182 -7.70 0.75 20.11
N GLU A 183 -6.78 1.48 20.74
CA GLU A 183 -6.54 2.88 20.41
C GLU A 183 -6.03 3.06 18.98
N THR A 184 -6.41 4.15 18.33
CA THR A 184 -6.06 4.45 16.93
C THR A 184 -4.56 4.39 16.66
N TYR A 185 -3.73 4.99 17.52
CA TYR A 185 -2.26 4.94 17.37
C TYR A 185 -1.71 3.52 17.50
N SER A 186 -2.26 2.72 18.42
CA SER A 186 -1.89 1.31 18.57
C SER A 186 -2.22 0.52 17.31
N VAL A 187 -3.39 0.75 16.69
CA VAL A 187 -3.78 0.08 15.44
C VAL A 187 -2.86 0.47 14.28
N ILE A 188 -2.49 1.75 14.17
CA ILE A 188 -1.55 2.26 13.16
C ILE A 188 -0.21 1.53 13.22
N LEU A 189 0.30 1.25 14.42
CA LEU A 189 1.60 0.61 14.62
C LEU A 189 1.54 -0.93 14.62
N LEU A 190 0.43 -1.52 15.08
CA LEU A 190 0.29 -2.97 15.23
C LEU A 190 -0.06 -3.67 13.91
N CYS A 191 -1.00 -3.13 13.14
CA CYS A 191 -1.42 -3.73 11.86
C CYS A 191 -0.24 -3.99 10.89
N PRO A 192 0.72 -3.05 10.72
CA PRO A 192 1.91 -3.26 9.88
C PRO A 192 2.84 -4.37 10.35
N VAL A 193 2.80 -4.76 11.63
CA VAL A 193 3.59 -5.90 12.15
C VAL A 193 3.06 -7.20 11.58
N PHE A 194 1.74 -7.40 11.51
CA PHE A 194 1.16 -8.57 10.83
C PHE A 194 1.52 -8.60 9.35
N PHE A 195 1.52 -7.42 8.70
CA PHE A 195 1.93 -7.27 7.31
C PHE A 195 3.42 -7.55 7.06
N SER A 196 4.32 -7.19 7.99
CA SER A 196 5.75 -7.45 7.83
C SER A 196 6.12 -8.91 8.15
N LEU A 197 5.47 -9.53 9.14
CA LEU A 197 5.64 -10.95 9.45
C LEU A 197 5.27 -11.84 8.26
N ALA A 198 4.25 -11.46 7.49
CA ALA A 198 3.88 -12.13 6.25
C ALA A 198 5.02 -12.23 5.22
N HIS A 199 5.91 -11.23 5.22
CA HIS A 199 7.03 -11.15 4.29
C HIS A 199 8.28 -11.93 4.75
N LEU A 200 8.34 -12.37 6.02
CA LEU A 200 9.42 -13.23 6.53
C LEU A 200 9.45 -14.62 5.87
N ASN A 201 8.34 -15.09 5.31
CA ASN A 201 8.33 -16.41 4.66
C ASN A 201 9.17 -16.46 3.37
N HIS A 202 9.27 -15.34 2.64
CA HIS A 202 10.15 -15.25 1.48
C HIS A 202 11.64 -15.30 1.90
N PHE A 203 11.92 -15.00 3.17
CA PHE A 203 13.27 -14.92 3.74
C PHE A 203 13.81 -16.30 4.15
N VAL A 204 12.99 -17.19 4.73
CA VAL A 204 13.41 -18.58 5.05
C VAL A 204 13.87 -19.31 3.79
N GLU A 205 13.19 -19.10 2.66
CA GLU A 205 13.53 -19.74 1.40
C GLU A 205 14.86 -19.22 0.81
N ILE A 206 15.13 -17.91 0.90
CA ILE A 206 16.40 -17.31 0.45
C ILE A 206 17.56 -17.76 1.36
N TYR A 207 17.37 -17.74 2.68
CA TYR A 207 18.38 -18.18 3.65
C TYR A 207 18.78 -19.64 3.44
N THR A 208 17.83 -20.51 3.11
CA THR A 208 18.08 -21.96 2.95
C THR A 208 18.77 -22.29 1.61
N LYS A 209 18.54 -21.49 0.55
CA LYS A 209 19.04 -21.78 -0.81
C LYS A 209 20.35 -21.07 -1.17
N GLN A 210 20.70 -20.01 -0.46
CA GLN A 210 21.78 -19.12 -0.88
C GLN A 210 22.79 -18.94 0.26
N ASN A 211 23.98 -19.51 0.06
CA ASN A 211 25.13 -19.55 0.99
C ASN A 211 25.79 -18.15 1.16
N TYR A 212 24.99 -17.12 1.44
CA TYR A 212 25.43 -15.73 1.52
C TYR A 212 26.09 -15.47 2.87
N ARG A 213 26.99 -14.47 2.91
CA ARG A 213 27.49 -13.91 4.17
C ARG A 213 26.28 -13.44 4.99
N ILE A 214 25.93 -14.21 6.02
CA ILE A 214 24.74 -14.07 6.86
C ILE A 214 24.48 -12.61 7.25
N MET A 215 25.53 -11.87 7.58
CA MET A 215 25.45 -10.44 7.95
C MET A 215 24.88 -9.54 6.86
N LYS A 216 25.26 -9.73 5.58
CA LYS A 216 24.71 -8.92 4.47
C LYS A 216 23.24 -9.25 4.22
N ALA A 217 22.88 -10.53 4.29
CA ALA A 217 21.49 -10.95 4.17
C ALA A 217 20.66 -10.32 5.30
N VAL A 218 21.06 -10.52 6.55
CA VAL A 218 20.38 -9.93 7.73
C VAL A 218 20.19 -8.41 7.58
N MET A 219 21.21 -7.69 7.10
CA MET A 219 21.11 -6.23 6.90
C MET A 219 20.08 -5.84 5.82
N VAL A 220 20.10 -6.50 4.67
CA VAL A 220 19.14 -6.23 3.57
C VAL A 220 17.72 -6.57 4.01
N ILE A 221 17.53 -7.71 4.68
CA ILE A 221 16.23 -8.15 5.18
C ILE A 221 15.73 -7.23 6.28
N GLY A 222 16.57 -6.85 7.25
CA GLY A 222 16.22 -5.90 8.30
C GLY A 222 15.78 -4.56 7.73
N LEU A 223 16.49 -4.06 6.72
CA LEU A 223 16.10 -2.82 6.01
C LEU A 223 14.75 -2.97 5.31
N GLN A 224 14.53 -4.08 4.60
CA GLN A 224 13.27 -4.34 3.91
C GLN A 224 12.11 -4.42 4.89
N LEU A 225 12.24 -5.16 5.99
CA LEU A 225 11.20 -5.29 7.01
C LEU A 225 10.92 -3.95 7.70
N CYS A 226 11.95 -3.21 8.07
CA CYS A 226 11.81 -1.87 8.66
C CYS A 226 11.02 -0.95 7.72
N TYR A 227 11.42 -0.92 6.44
CA TYR A 227 10.72 -0.14 5.42
C TYR A 227 9.25 -0.60 5.26
N THR A 228 8.98 -1.91 5.24
CA THR A 228 7.64 -2.47 5.17
C THR A 228 6.77 -2.06 6.37
N VAL A 229 7.33 -2.02 7.58
CA VAL A 229 6.61 -1.56 8.79
C VAL A 229 6.34 -0.05 8.72
N VAL A 230 7.32 0.75 8.32
CA VAL A 230 7.16 2.22 8.19
C VAL A 230 6.10 2.55 7.14
N PHE A 231 6.24 1.99 5.93
CA PHE A 231 5.24 2.16 4.87
C PHE A 231 3.88 1.65 5.33
N GLY A 232 3.84 0.49 5.98
CA GLY A 232 2.60 -0.08 6.43
C GLY A 232 1.90 0.80 7.47
N SER A 233 2.65 1.44 8.36
CA SER A 233 2.11 2.39 9.34
C SER A 233 1.55 3.63 8.65
N TYR A 234 2.25 4.14 7.63
CA TYR A 234 1.75 5.23 6.79
C TYR A 234 0.47 4.85 6.03
N ALA A 235 0.38 3.64 5.48
CA ALA A 235 -0.83 3.15 4.82
C ALA A 235 -2.01 3.03 5.82
N SER A 236 -1.77 2.51 7.02
CA SER A 236 -2.78 2.48 8.09
C SER A 236 -3.21 3.87 8.50
N PHE A 237 -2.27 4.81 8.62
CA PHE A 237 -2.55 6.23 8.87
C PHE A 237 -3.43 6.82 7.77
N LEU A 238 -3.08 6.66 6.49
CA LEU A 238 -3.90 7.14 5.36
C LEU A 238 -5.32 6.56 5.40
N PHE A 239 -5.46 5.26 5.63
CA PHE A 239 -6.77 4.61 5.72
C PHE A 239 -7.61 5.21 6.85
N ILE A 240 -7.02 5.32 8.05
CA ILE A 240 -7.70 5.84 9.25
C ILE A 240 -7.95 7.33 9.16
N ARG A 241 -7.20 8.11 8.39
CA ARG A 241 -7.43 9.55 8.26
C ARG A 241 -8.47 9.89 7.20
N THR A 242 -8.41 9.18 6.08
CA THR A 242 -9.24 9.46 4.90
C THR A 242 -10.55 8.66 4.90
N GLY A 243 -10.58 7.50 5.55
CA GLY A 243 -11.71 6.56 5.45
C GLY A 243 -11.85 5.92 4.07
N HIS A 244 -10.84 6.03 3.20
CA HIS A 244 -10.83 5.46 1.86
C HIS A 244 -9.75 4.41 1.72
N LEU A 245 -10.11 3.24 1.19
CA LEU A 245 -9.15 2.19 0.82
C LEU A 245 -8.25 2.61 -0.36
N ILE A 246 -8.75 3.49 -1.22
CA ILE A 246 -8.00 3.96 -2.39
C ILE A 246 -6.77 4.78 -1.97
N ALA A 247 -6.84 5.52 -0.87
CA ALA A 247 -5.74 6.36 -0.38
C ALA A 247 -4.45 5.57 -0.08
N PRO A 248 -4.45 4.53 0.77
CA PRO A 248 -3.27 3.67 0.94
C PRO A 248 -2.95 2.87 -0.32
N LEU A 249 -3.94 2.46 -1.13
CA LEU A 249 -3.71 1.69 -2.35
C LEU A 249 -2.86 2.45 -3.38
N VAL A 250 -3.19 3.72 -3.65
CA VAL A 250 -2.41 4.53 -4.61
C VAL A 250 -1.00 4.82 -4.08
N ALA A 251 -0.87 5.05 -2.77
CA ALA A 251 0.44 5.20 -2.14
C ALA A 251 1.27 3.91 -2.27
N HIS A 252 0.65 2.74 -2.07
CA HIS A 252 1.29 1.44 -2.23
C HIS A 252 1.77 1.22 -3.67
N ILE A 253 0.90 1.41 -4.67
CA ILE A 253 1.26 1.25 -6.08
C ILE A 253 2.42 2.19 -6.44
N TYR A 254 2.39 3.43 -5.95
CA TYR A 254 3.45 4.40 -6.17
C TYR A 254 4.78 3.98 -5.52
N CYS A 255 4.75 3.51 -4.28
CA CYS A 255 5.93 2.96 -3.59
C CYS A 255 6.52 1.76 -4.35
N ASN A 256 5.67 0.85 -4.86
CA ASN A 256 6.12 -0.29 -5.66
C ASN A 256 6.76 0.15 -6.99
N PHE A 257 6.25 1.24 -7.58
CA PHE A 257 6.81 1.81 -8.81
C PHE A 257 8.14 2.55 -8.57
N MET A 258 8.26 3.25 -7.45
CA MET A 258 9.47 4.00 -7.12
C MET A 258 10.57 3.13 -6.51
N GLY A 259 10.22 2.07 -5.79
CA GLY A 259 11.13 1.26 -4.99
C GLY A 259 11.50 1.96 -3.69
N LEU A 260 12.74 1.76 -3.22
CA LEU A 260 13.26 2.46 -2.05
C LEU A 260 13.59 3.92 -2.38
N PRO A 261 13.30 4.88 -1.48
CA PRO A 261 13.68 6.27 -1.68
C PRO A 261 15.21 6.41 -1.71
N VAL A 262 15.71 7.16 -2.70
CA VAL A 262 17.14 7.44 -2.84
C VAL A 262 17.50 8.59 -1.90
N LEU A 263 18.10 8.24 -0.75
CA LEU A 263 18.49 9.21 0.28
C LEU A 263 19.77 9.97 -0.11
N TYR A 264 20.70 9.28 -0.77
CA TYR A 264 22.02 9.82 -1.11
C TYR A 264 22.48 9.40 -2.50
N SER A 265 23.04 10.34 -3.25
CA SER A 265 23.70 10.08 -4.53
C SER A 265 25.09 10.70 -4.52
N GLN A 266 26.12 9.87 -4.64
CA GLN A 266 27.52 10.31 -4.77
C GLN A 266 27.75 11.22 -6.00
N LYS A 267 26.86 11.17 -7.00
CA LYS A 267 27.05 11.88 -8.28
C LYS A 267 26.42 13.27 -8.33
N SER A 268 25.51 13.60 -7.41
CA SER A 268 24.83 14.91 -7.41
C SER A 268 24.22 15.22 -6.04
N GLY A 269 24.81 16.18 -5.32
CA GLY A 269 24.27 16.66 -4.04
C GLY A 269 22.84 17.20 -4.16
N PHE A 270 22.42 17.65 -5.35
CA PHE A 270 21.06 18.11 -5.62
C PHE A 270 19.99 17.03 -5.42
N VAL A 271 20.33 15.75 -5.60
CA VAL A 271 19.39 14.64 -5.34
C VAL A 271 19.07 14.58 -3.84
N SER A 272 20.09 14.67 -2.99
CA SER A 272 19.94 14.67 -1.53
C SER A 272 19.23 15.93 -1.03
N VAL A 273 19.54 17.10 -1.58
CA VAL A 273 18.84 18.35 -1.23
C VAL A 273 17.35 18.24 -1.59
N THR A 274 17.03 17.76 -2.79
CA THR A 274 15.62 17.57 -3.21
C THR A 274 14.90 16.53 -2.34
N PHE A 275 15.59 15.47 -1.93
CA PHE A 275 15.05 14.51 -0.97
C PHE A 275 14.73 15.16 0.38
N ILE A 276 15.65 15.96 0.95
CA ILE A 276 15.45 16.64 2.24
C ILE A 276 14.27 17.63 2.15
N ILE A 277 14.20 18.43 1.09
CA ILE A 277 13.08 19.37 0.87
C ILE A 277 11.75 18.60 0.77
N GLY A 278 11.71 17.53 -0.03
CA GLY A 278 10.54 16.67 -0.14
C GLY A 278 10.16 16.03 1.20
N PHE A 279 11.15 15.61 2.00
CA PHE A 279 10.92 15.03 3.31
C PHE A 279 10.33 16.01 4.32
N LEU A 280 10.89 17.22 4.40
CA LEU A 280 10.35 18.28 5.24
C LEU A 280 8.95 18.70 4.80
N GLY A 281 8.72 18.79 3.47
CA GLY A 281 7.40 19.06 2.91
C GLY A 281 6.37 17.99 3.26
N PHE A 282 6.74 16.71 3.19
CA PHE A 282 5.89 15.60 3.62
C PHE A 282 5.51 15.72 5.09
N LEU A 283 6.47 15.96 5.99
CA LEU A 283 6.19 16.09 7.42
C LEU A 283 5.25 17.25 7.72
N TRP A 284 5.44 18.39 7.04
CA TRP A 284 4.61 19.57 7.23
C TRP A 284 3.17 19.38 6.71
N LEU A 285 3.03 18.68 5.58
CA LEU A 285 1.75 18.47 4.91
C LEU A 285 1.01 17.19 5.34
N LEU A 286 1.65 16.31 6.12
CA LEU A 286 1.10 15.01 6.53
C LEU A 286 -0.29 15.15 7.16
N PHE A 287 -0.45 16.01 8.17
CA PHE A 287 -1.73 16.21 8.85
C PHE A 287 -2.71 17.08 8.04
N PRO A 288 -2.31 18.22 7.45
CA PRO A 288 -3.20 19.04 6.62
C PRO A 288 -3.81 18.29 5.42
N MET A 289 -2.99 17.54 4.67
CA MET A 289 -3.45 16.83 3.46
C MET A 289 -4.22 15.54 3.78
N THR A 290 -4.18 15.06 5.02
CA THR A 290 -4.97 13.91 5.48
C THR A 290 -6.09 14.33 6.43
N GLY A 291 -6.47 15.60 6.43
CA GLY A 291 -7.64 16.08 7.18
C GLY A 291 -8.92 15.37 6.71
N PRO A 292 -9.75 14.79 7.60
CA PRO A 292 -11.01 14.14 7.23
C PRO A 292 -11.97 15.06 6.47
N ASP A 293 -11.86 16.38 6.67
CA ASP A 293 -12.65 17.42 5.98
C ASP A 293 -12.51 17.36 4.46
N LEU A 294 -11.37 16.89 3.94
CA LEU A 294 -11.11 16.81 2.49
C LEU A 294 -11.79 15.61 1.83
N TYR A 295 -12.24 14.64 2.63
CA TYR A 295 -12.73 13.34 2.18
C TYR A 295 -14.19 13.08 2.60
N ASN A 296 -14.86 14.08 3.18
CA ASN A 296 -16.24 13.94 3.64
C ASN A 296 -17.01 15.26 3.49
N ASP A 297 -18.27 15.18 3.09
CA ASP A 297 -19.15 16.35 3.00
C ASP A 297 -19.50 16.95 4.38
N ARG A 298 -19.55 16.09 5.42
CA ARG A 298 -19.85 16.46 6.80
C ARG A 298 -19.11 15.56 7.77
N ILE A 299 -18.64 16.15 8.85
CA ILE A 299 -17.95 15.45 9.95
C ILE A 299 -18.90 15.24 11.14
N ASP A 300 -19.80 16.19 11.35
CA ASP A 300 -20.79 16.18 12.41
C ASP A 300 -21.87 15.15 12.03
N ASN A 301 -21.92 14.02 12.74
CA ASN A 301 -22.74 12.82 12.43
C ASN A 301 -22.22 11.91 11.31
N CYS A 302 -20.92 11.91 11.06
CA CYS A 302 -20.29 10.89 10.23
C CYS A 302 -20.70 9.48 10.70
N SER A 303 -21.41 8.71 9.86
CA SER A 303 -21.81 7.32 10.16
C SER A 303 -20.64 6.32 10.14
N CYS A 304 -19.44 6.84 10.36
CA CYS A 304 -18.18 6.22 10.05
C CYS A 304 -17.64 5.55 11.29
N TRP A 305 -17.80 4.23 11.30
CA TRP A 305 -17.56 3.37 12.45
C TRP A 305 -16.13 3.36 12.98
N GLN A 306 -15.15 3.84 12.21
CA GLN A 306 -13.72 3.79 12.55
C GLN A 306 -13.23 5.05 13.29
N GLY A 307 -14.11 6.02 13.57
CA GLY A 307 -13.72 7.26 14.24
C GLY A 307 -12.82 8.18 13.40
N TYR A 308 -12.65 7.92 12.09
CA TYR A 308 -11.78 8.76 11.26
C TYR A 308 -12.26 10.21 11.17
N CYS A 309 -13.58 10.43 11.19
CA CYS A 309 -14.14 11.78 11.13
C CYS A 309 -13.86 12.57 12.42
N THR A 310 -13.65 11.92 13.58
CA THR A 310 -13.41 12.62 14.85
C THR A 310 -11.93 12.91 15.10
N TRP A 311 -11.01 12.27 14.38
CA TRP A 311 -9.58 12.57 14.52
C TRP A 311 -9.27 13.90 13.82
N SER A 312 -9.32 15.00 14.57
CA SER A 312 -9.00 16.35 14.08
C SER A 312 -7.82 16.94 14.85
N GLU A 313 -6.69 16.23 14.91
CA GLU A 313 -5.43 16.87 15.33
C GLU A 313 -4.97 17.82 14.22
N ARG A 314 -5.53 19.03 14.20
CA ARG A 314 -4.86 20.17 13.59
C ARG A 314 -3.67 20.49 14.49
N ILE A 315 -2.47 20.45 13.92
CA ILE A 315 -1.28 21.05 14.55
C ILE A 315 -1.65 22.49 14.86
N ARG A 316 -1.97 22.78 16.13
CA ARG A 316 -2.18 24.14 16.61
C ARG A 316 -0.79 24.77 16.60
N ILE A 317 -0.48 25.49 15.54
CA ILE A 317 0.65 26.43 15.58
C ILE A 317 0.31 27.39 16.72
N PRO A 318 1.16 27.49 17.77
CA PRO A 318 0.90 28.42 18.85
C PRO A 318 0.82 29.82 18.22
N GLN A 319 -0.34 30.45 18.33
CA GLN A 319 -0.44 31.88 18.04
C GLN A 319 0.39 32.57 19.12
N THR A 320 1.49 33.15 18.67
CA THR A 320 2.34 34.05 19.47
C THR A 320 1.81 35.46 19.35
#